data_AF-A0A9X3DEZ4-F1
#
_entry.id   AF-A0A9X3DEZ4-F1
#
_cell.length_a   1.000
_cell.length_b   1.000
_cell.length_c   1.000
_cell.angle_alpha   90.00
_cell.angle_beta   90.00
_cell.angle_gamma   90.00
#
_symmetry.space_group_name_H-M   'P 1'
#
loop_
_entity.id
_entity.type
_entity.pdbx_description
1 polymer ?
#
loop_
_entity_poly.entity_id
_entity_poly.type
_entity_poly.pdbx_seq_one_letter_code
_entity_poly.pdbx_strand_id
1 'polypeptide(L)'
;MINANELFLNANYNHNGKWNYANHEGIFKWTDRDWFALGESTIMLENIKGIPITEDLLWQCNLGYTSTDERFNFTGVNGVEYVIEQQDDWWFIGINNTSSIQFFAWNIYHLHQLQNLYFALTGKELVYTV
;
A
#
# COMPACT_ATOMS: atom_id res chain seq x y z
N MET A 1 0.94 13.30 8.89
CA MET A 1 -0.28 12.73 8.30
C MET A 1 0.06 12.43 6.86
N ILE A 2 0.07 11.17 6.43
CA ILE A 2 0.40 10.78 5.04
C ILE A 2 -0.85 11.10 4.22
N ASN A 3 -0.76 11.96 3.20
CA ASN A 3 -1.93 12.25 2.38
C ASN A 3 -2.18 11.11 1.39
N ALA A 4 -3.43 10.70 1.24
CA ALA A 4 -3.85 9.56 0.42
C ALA A 4 -3.35 9.59 -1.05
N ASN A 5 -3.03 10.77 -1.56
CA ASN A 5 -2.64 11.00 -2.96
C ASN A 5 -1.15 11.32 -3.14
N GLU A 6 -0.32 11.15 -2.11
CA GLU A 6 1.12 11.36 -2.23
C GLU A 6 1.79 10.20 -2.97
N LEU A 7 2.54 10.53 -4.03
CA LEU A 7 3.44 9.59 -4.69
C LEU A 7 4.60 9.29 -3.75
N PHE A 8 4.83 8.01 -3.46
CA PHE A 8 5.91 7.58 -2.60
C PHE A 8 6.89 6.70 -3.37
N LEU A 9 8.19 6.97 -3.18
CA LEU A 9 9.24 6.12 -3.71
C LEU A 9 9.06 4.70 -3.18
N ASN A 10 9.22 3.72 -4.05
CA ASN A 10 9.04 2.28 -3.83
C ASN A 10 7.60 1.79 -3.67
N ALA A 11 6.58 2.65 -3.74
CA ALA A 11 5.20 2.19 -3.78
C ALA A 11 4.78 1.71 -5.18
N ASN A 12 3.84 0.77 -5.24
CA ASN A 12 3.31 0.23 -6.48
C ASN A 12 2.06 0.98 -6.92
N TYR A 13 1.98 1.25 -8.22
CA TYR A 13 0.86 1.93 -8.86
C TYR A 13 0.50 1.26 -10.18
N ASN A 14 -0.73 1.49 -10.63
CA ASN A 14 -1.14 1.19 -12.00
C ASN A 14 -0.69 2.33 -12.92
N HIS A 15 -0.10 1.98 -14.06
CA HIS A 15 0.07 2.90 -15.18
C HIS A 15 -0.78 2.44 -16.37
N ASN A 16 -1.56 3.37 -16.93
CA ASN A 16 -2.31 3.14 -18.17
C ASN A 16 -1.97 4.24 -19.18
N GLY A 17 -0.72 4.26 -19.65
CA GLY A 17 -0.24 5.30 -20.56
C GLY A 17 1.12 4.99 -21.19
N LYS A 18 1.60 5.92 -22.01
CA LYS A 18 2.92 5.80 -22.63
C LYS A 18 3.97 6.30 -21.66
N TRP A 19 4.97 5.47 -21.42
CA TRP A 19 6.17 5.86 -20.71
C TRP A 19 7.30 6.02 -21.74
N ASN A 20 7.84 7.23 -21.92
CA ASN A 20 8.97 7.46 -22.84
C ASN A 20 8.74 6.87 -24.25
N TYR A 21 7.59 7.12 -24.87
CA TYR A 21 7.21 6.56 -26.19
C TYR A 21 7.15 5.02 -26.27
N ALA A 22 7.31 4.29 -25.16
CA ALA A 22 7.03 2.87 -25.04
C ALA A 22 5.62 2.66 -24.46
N ASN A 23 4.89 1.68 -24.99
CA ASN A 23 3.61 1.28 -24.43
C ASN A 23 3.87 0.47 -23.15
N HIS A 24 3.59 1.06 -21.98
CA HIS A 24 3.67 0.34 -20.72
C HIS A 24 2.34 0.47 -19.98
N GLU A 25 1.56 -0.61 -20.01
CA GLU A 25 0.31 -0.75 -19.27
C GLU A 25 0.50 -1.85 -18.22
N GLY A 26 0.30 -1.54 -16.94
CA GLY A 26 0.44 -2.51 -15.85
C GLY A 26 0.84 -1.92 -14.50
N ILE A 27 1.16 -2.83 -13.57
CA ILE A 27 1.68 -2.48 -12.24
C ILE A 27 3.18 -2.17 -12.35
N PHE A 28 3.58 -1.03 -11.80
CA PHE A 28 4.98 -0.62 -11.73
C PHE A 28 5.30 -0.08 -10.33
N LYS A 29 6.58 -0.13 -9.98
CA LYS A 29 7.11 0.40 -8.73
C LYS A 29 7.65 1.81 -8.96
N TRP A 30 7.19 2.79 -8.20
CA TRP A 30 7.62 4.18 -8.29
C TRP A 30 9.08 4.32 -7.85
N THR A 31 9.96 4.87 -8.67
CA THR A 31 11.40 5.03 -8.39
C THR A 31 11.90 6.44 -8.69
N ASP A 32 13.15 6.74 -8.33
CA ASP A 32 13.80 8.02 -8.65
C ASP A 32 13.84 8.31 -10.16
N ARG A 33 13.93 7.27 -11.00
CA ARG A 33 13.87 7.40 -12.45
C ARG A 33 12.54 7.98 -12.92
N ASP A 34 11.46 7.72 -12.20
CA ASP A 34 10.10 8.08 -12.58
C ASP A 34 9.85 9.56 -12.27
N TRP A 35 10.48 10.09 -11.21
CA TRP A 35 10.55 11.53 -10.96
C TRP A 35 11.25 12.29 -12.08
N PHE A 36 12.36 11.74 -12.60
CA PHE A 36 13.01 12.31 -13.76
C PHE A 36 12.11 12.28 -14.99
N ALA A 37 11.41 11.16 -15.22
CA ALA A 37 10.45 11.03 -16.33
C ALA A 37 9.28 12.03 -16.23
N LEU A 38 8.78 12.34 -15.01
CA LEU A 38 7.79 13.39 -14.79
C LEU A 38 8.34 14.76 -15.20
N GLY A 39 9.58 15.08 -14.82
CA GLY A 39 10.24 16.34 -15.19
C GLY A 39 10.42 16.50 -16.71
N GLU A 40 10.75 15.41 -17.39
CA GLU A 40 10.88 15.36 -18.87
C GLU A 40 9.52 15.29 -19.59
N SER A 41 8.39 15.30 -18.86
CA SER A 41 7.03 15.19 -19.41
C SER A 41 6.78 13.89 -20.21
N THR A 42 7.47 12.81 -19.87
CA THR A 42 7.35 11.51 -20.55
C THR A 42 6.45 10.51 -19.82
N ILE A 43 5.91 10.93 -18.67
CA ILE A 43 4.85 10.29 -17.91
C ILE A 43 3.89 11.39 -17.42
N MET A 44 2.58 11.11 -17.42
CA MET A 44 1.56 12.07 -16.96
C MET A 44 0.91 11.54 -15.68
N LEU A 45 0.73 12.41 -14.68
CA LEU A 45 0.15 12.05 -13.38
C LEU A 45 -1.26 11.45 -13.51
N GLU A 46 -2.06 11.91 -14.47
CA GLU A 46 -3.40 11.38 -14.77
C GLU A 46 -3.41 9.90 -15.19
N ASN A 47 -2.27 9.40 -15.71
CA ASN A 47 -2.12 8.02 -16.14
C ASN A 47 -1.58 7.11 -15.02
N ILE A 48 -1.33 7.66 -13.83
CA ILE A 48 -0.90 6.92 -12.64
C ILE A 48 -2.10 6.81 -11.70
N LYS A 49 -2.44 5.59 -11.33
CA LYS A 49 -3.59 5.31 -10.45
C LYS A 49 -3.16 4.40 -9.31
N GLY A 50 -3.75 4.61 -8.14
CA GLY A 50 -3.61 3.67 -7.02
C GLY A 50 -4.13 2.29 -7.41
N ILE A 51 -3.53 1.24 -6.85
CA ILE A 51 -4.04 -0.13 -6.95
C ILE A 51 -5.06 -0.32 -5.81
N PRO A 52 -6.35 -0.55 -6.06
CA PRO A 52 -7.32 -0.79 -5.00
C PRO A 52 -6.91 -1.97 -4.12
N ILE A 53 -7.09 -1.86 -2.80
CA ILE A 53 -6.86 -2.99 -1.89
C ILE A 53 -8.05 -3.94 -1.97
N THR A 54 -7.76 -5.21 -2.23
CA THR A 54 -8.71 -6.32 -2.11
C THR A 54 -8.19 -7.31 -1.07
N GLU A 55 -9.09 -8.15 -0.55
CA GLU A 55 -8.70 -9.22 0.37
C GLU A 55 -7.66 -10.16 -0.27
N ASP A 56 -7.88 -10.57 -1.54
CA ASP A 56 -6.92 -11.39 -2.31
C ASP A 56 -5.52 -10.78 -2.37
N LEU A 57 -5.43 -9.45 -2.50
CA LEU A 57 -4.16 -8.75 -2.53
C LEU A 57 -3.46 -8.80 -1.17
N LEU A 58 -4.19 -8.66 -0.07
CA LEU A 58 -3.64 -8.80 1.28
C LEU A 58 -3.19 -10.24 1.58
N TRP A 59 -3.90 -11.24 1.04
CA TRP A 59 -3.45 -12.63 1.06
C TRP A 59 -2.12 -12.79 0.32
N GLN A 60 -1.97 -12.18 -0.86
CA GLN A 60 -0.71 -12.18 -1.60
C GLN A 60 0.43 -11.48 -0.87
N CYS A 61 0.13 -10.51 0.01
CA CYS A 61 1.12 -9.83 0.84
C CYS A 61 1.75 -10.71 1.94
N ASN A 62 1.28 -11.95 2.10
CA ASN A 62 1.78 -12.89 3.12
C ASN A 62 1.81 -12.30 4.53
N LEU A 63 0.81 -11.48 4.85
CA LEU A 63 0.55 -11.00 6.20
C LEU A 63 -0.07 -12.14 7.01
N GLY A 64 0.16 -12.18 8.32
CA GLY A 64 -0.40 -13.24 9.16
C GLY A 64 -1.91 -13.09 9.23
N TYR A 65 -2.69 -14.05 8.73
CA TYR A 65 -4.15 -13.97 8.76
C TYR A 65 -4.74 -14.76 9.93
N THR A 66 -5.63 -14.14 10.68
CA THR A 66 -6.41 -14.79 11.75
C THR A 66 -7.80 -15.10 11.23
N SER A 67 -8.07 -16.37 10.92
CA SER A 67 -9.35 -16.82 10.36
C SER A 67 -10.54 -16.68 11.32
N THR A 68 -10.30 -16.60 12.63
CA THR A 68 -11.37 -16.44 13.63
C THR A 68 -11.92 -15.02 13.70
N ASP A 69 -11.06 -14.04 13.43
CA ASP A 69 -11.39 -12.62 13.59
C ASP A 69 -11.42 -11.87 12.24
N GLU A 70 -11.26 -12.61 11.12
CA GLU A 70 -11.25 -12.09 9.74
C GLU A 70 -10.31 -10.89 9.56
N ARG A 71 -9.09 -11.02 10.09
CA ARG A 71 -8.10 -9.93 10.19
C ARG A 71 -6.74 -10.35 9.69
N PHE A 72 -6.05 -9.41 9.04
CA PHE A 72 -4.62 -9.54 8.76
C PHE A 72 -3.81 -8.88 9.86
N ASN A 73 -2.68 -9.46 10.19
CA ASN A 73 -1.82 -9.02 11.28
C ASN A 73 -0.37 -8.98 10.81
N PHE A 74 0.39 -8.07 11.38
CA PHE A 74 1.83 -8.03 11.21
C PHE A 74 2.52 -7.44 12.42
N THR A 75 3.79 -7.79 12.58
CA THR A 75 4.63 -7.28 13.66
C THR A 75 5.51 -6.15 13.12
N GLY A 76 5.38 -4.96 13.71
CA GLY A 76 6.26 -3.84 13.39
C GLY A 76 7.49 -3.76 14.30
N VAL A 77 8.07 -2.58 14.37
CA VAL A 77 9.26 -2.33 15.19
C VAL A 77 8.96 -2.59 16.67
N ASN A 78 9.97 -3.06 17.41
CA ASN A 78 9.88 -3.37 18.84
C ASN A 78 8.82 -4.43 19.22
N GLY A 79 8.35 -5.24 18.26
CA GLY A 79 7.38 -6.31 18.55
C GLY A 79 5.94 -5.84 18.69
N VAL A 80 5.61 -4.60 18.30
CA VAL A 80 4.23 -4.10 18.30
C VAL A 80 3.42 -4.86 17.26
N GLU A 81 2.28 -5.40 17.67
CA GLU A 81 1.34 -6.08 16.78
C GLU A 81 0.34 -5.09 16.18
N TYR A 82 0.19 -5.15 14.87
CA TYR A 82 -0.76 -4.36 14.11
C TYR A 82 -1.80 -5.26 13.45
N VAL A 83 -3.00 -4.71 13.31
CA VAL A 83 -4.15 -5.37 12.67
C VAL A 83 -4.61 -4.53 11.50
N ILE A 84 -4.95 -5.21 10.41
CA ILE A 84 -5.66 -4.66 9.26
C ILE A 84 -7.06 -5.27 9.26
N GLU A 85 -8.07 -4.40 9.26
CA GLU A 85 -9.49 -4.77 9.26
C GLU A 85 -10.20 -4.03 8.13
N GLN A 86 -11.10 -4.73 7.44
CA GLN A 86 -12.01 -4.12 6.47
C GLN A 86 -13.29 -3.64 7.17
N GLN A 87 -13.77 -2.45 6.84
CA GLN A 87 -15.18 -2.11 7.04
C GLN A 87 -15.71 -1.41 5.80
N ASP A 88 -16.85 -1.87 5.30
CA ASP A 88 -17.41 -1.44 4.02
C ASP A 88 -16.37 -1.53 2.88
N ASP A 89 -16.13 -0.43 2.18
CA ASP A 89 -15.25 -0.35 1.01
C ASP A 89 -13.83 0.15 1.35
N TRP A 90 -13.45 0.21 2.63
CA TRP A 90 -12.14 0.70 3.05
C TRP A 90 -11.49 -0.15 4.14
N TRP A 91 -10.20 0.08 4.34
CA TRP A 91 -9.38 -0.64 5.30
C TRP A 91 -8.87 0.28 6.41
N PHE A 92 -8.68 -0.31 7.59
CA PHE A 92 -8.13 0.33 8.78
C PHE A 92 -6.85 -0.35 9.22
N ILE A 93 -5.96 0.40 9.88
CA ILE A 93 -4.86 -0.17 10.66
C ILE A 93 -5.00 0.26 12.11
N GLY A 94 -4.90 -0.72 13.00
CA GLY A 94 -4.89 -0.53 14.44
C GLY A 94 -3.74 -1.25 15.12
N ILE A 95 -3.52 -0.92 16.38
CA ILE A 95 -2.60 -1.63 17.26
C ILE A 95 -3.40 -2.71 18.01
N ASN A 96 -2.91 -3.95 17.99
CA ASN A 96 -3.43 -5.03 18.80
C ASN A 96 -2.85 -4.92 20.22
N ASN A 97 -3.64 -4.40 21.16
CA ASN A 97 -3.27 -4.47 22.57
C ASN A 97 -4.04 -5.62 23.23
N THR A 98 -3.50 -6.18 24.31
CA THR A 98 -4.06 -7.35 25.03
C THR A 98 -5.52 -7.20 25.49
N SER A 99 -6.07 -5.98 25.53
CA SER A 99 -7.43 -5.68 25.98
C SER A 99 -8.34 -5.06 24.92
N SER A 100 -7.80 -4.56 23.80
CA SER A 100 -8.58 -3.89 22.74
C SER A 100 -7.73 -3.56 21.52
N ILE A 101 -8.39 -3.35 20.38
CA ILE A 101 -7.76 -2.78 19.18
C ILE A 101 -7.94 -1.26 19.19
N GLN A 102 -6.85 -0.53 19.00
CA GLN A 102 -6.88 0.93 18.84
C GLN A 102 -6.54 1.31 17.39
N PHE A 103 -7.55 1.69 16.61
CA PHE A 103 -7.38 2.15 15.24
C PHE A 103 -6.79 3.56 15.18
N PHE A 104 -5.80 3.77 14.30
CA PHE A 104 -5.15 5.07 14.11
C PHE A 104 -5.01 5.46 12.64
N ALA A 105 -5.19 4.53 11.70
CA ALA A 105 -5.27 4.81 10.28
C ALA A 105 -6.60 4.29 9.74
N TRP A 106 -7.29 5.16 8.99
CA TRP A 106 -8.62 4.94 8.42
C TRP A 106 -8.61 5.31 6.93
N ASN A 107 -9.64 4.90 6.19
CA ASN A 107 -9.83 5.27 4.79
C ASN A 107 -8.64 4.88 3.90
N ILE A 108 -8.12 3.67 4.10
CA ILE A 108 -7.07 3.10 3.26
C ILE A 108 -7.79 2.38 2.10
N TYR A 109 -7.67 2.94 0.89
CA TYR A 109 -8.33 2.43 -0.31
C TYR A 109 -7.36 1.74 -1.26
N HIS A 110 -6.09 2.15 -1.25
CA HIS A 110 -5.10 1.74 -2.24
C HIS A 110 -3.83 1.16 -1.62
N LEU A 111 -3.21 0.23 -2.33
CA LEU A 111 -2.02 -0.49 -1.91
C LEU A 111 -0.87 0.42 -1.52
N HIS A 112 -0.62 1.50 -2.26
CA HIS A 112 0.48 2.42 -1.94
C HIS A 112 0.33 3.04 -0.54
N GLN A 113 -0.92 3.31 -0.10
CA GLN A 113 -1.17 3.82 1.24
C GLN A 113 -0.79 2.78 2.30
N LEU A 114 -1.13 1.51 2.07
CA LEU A 114 -0.74 0.41 2.93
C LEU A 114 0.77 0.18 2.93
N GLN A 115 1.43 0.23 1.76
CA GLN A 115 2.89 0.08 1.67
C GLN A 115 3.62 1.16 2.45
N ASN A 116 3.17 2.42 2.34
CA ASN A 116 3.76 3.54 3.06
C ASN A 116 3.62 3.36 4.57
N LEU A 117 2.44 2.95 5.03
CA LEU A 117 2.18 2.67 6.45
C LEU A 117 3.00 1.47 6.92
N TYR A 118 3.02 0.37 6.17
CA TYR A 118 3.80 -0.82 6.50
C TYR A 118 5.29 -0.50 6.62
N PHE A 119 5.86 0.28 5.69
CA PHE A 119 7.25 0.72 5.77
C PHE A 119 7.49 1.60 7.00
N ALA A 120 6.62 2.57 7.27
CA ALA A 120 6.75 3.43 8.45
C ALA A 120 6.68 2.66 9.78
N LEU A 121 5.90 1.57 9.84
CA LEU A 121 5.69 0.78 11.05
C LEU A 121 6.70 -0.35 11.24
N THR A 122 7.29 -0.86 10.15
CA THR A 122 8.15 -2.05 10.18
C THR A 122 9.60 -1.80 9.75
N GLY A 123 9.86 -0.70 9.03
CA GLY A 123 11.12 -0.43 8.35
C GLY A 123 11.39 -1.34 7.14
N LYS A 124 10.38 -2.10 6.68
CA LYS A 124 10.49 -3.07 5.59
C LYS A 124 9.51 -2.74 4.48
N GLU A 125 9.85 -3.14 3.26
CA GLU A 125 8.94 -3.09 2.12
C GLU A 125 7.90 -4.20 2.22
N LEU A 126 6.65 -3.88 1.88
CA LEU A 126 5.59 -4.89 1.75
C LEU A 126 5.86 -5.70 0.47
N VAL A 127 5.95 -7.02 0.62
CA VAL A 127 6.16 -7.95 -0.49
C VAL A 127 4.84 -8.64 -0.77
N TYR A 128 4.40 -8.68 -2.03
CA TYR A 128 3.29 -9.52 -2.45
C TYR A 128 3.67 -10.35 -3.67
N THR A 129 3.19 -11.60 -3.71
CA THR A 129 3.38 -12.50 -4.85
C THR A 129 2.29 -12.30 -5.90
N VAL A 130 2.69 -11.96 -7.12
CA VAL A 130 1.83 -11.90 -8.31
C VAL A 130 1.66 -13.30 -8.90
#